data_AF-A0A839T9W6-F1
#
_entry.id   AF-A0A839T9W6-F1
#
_cell.length_a   1.000
_cell.length_b   1.000
_cell.length_c   1.000
_cell.angle_alpha   90.00
_cell.angle_beta   90.00
_cell.angle_gamma   90.00
#
_symmetry.space_group_name_H-M   'P 1'
#
loop_
_entity.id
_entity.type
_entity.pdbx_description
1 polymer ?
#
loop_
_entity_poly.entity_id
_entity_poly.type
_entity_poly.pdbx_seq_one_letter_code
_entity_poly.pdbx_strand_id
1 'polypeptide(L)'
;MATLIITREGQVTLGSDLFQHLGIQPGETIEVDKLPDGRLELKAARLHHTRSLAAREAALAQGWQTLRAREQEVLQTLAEMFARVHLAEQRATDAEARKQRAYGGFERLRRKQQREQNQNARLLAD
;
A
#
# COMPACT_ATOMS: atom_id res chain seq x y z
N MET A 1 -23.79 -31.02 46.25
CA MET A 1 -24.64 -29.80 46.27
C MET A 1 -23.82 -28.70 46.89
N ALA A 2 -23.77 -27.53 46.25
CA ALA A 2 -23.19 -26.32 46.83
C ALA A 2 -24.34 -25.39 47.22
N THR A 3 -24.28 -24.78 48.41
CA THR A 3 -25.24 -23.77 48.87
C THR A 3 -24.49 -22.45 49.02
N LEU A 4 -25.00 -21.42 48.36
CA LEU A 4 -24.39 -20.09 48.36
C LEU A 4 -25.31 -19.12 49.11
N ILE A 5 -24.71 -18.19 49.85
CA ILE A 5 -25.45 -17.15 50.58
C ILE A 5 -25.64 -15.95 49.65
N ILE A 6 -26.86 -15.43 49.63
CA ILE A 6 -27.17 -14.16 48.98
C ILE A 6 -26.68 -13.04 49.91
N THR A 7 -25.82 -12.17 49.37
CA THR A 7 -25.34 -10.96 50.07
C THR A 7 -26.47 -9.96 50.26
N ARG A 8 -26.26 -8.93 51.11
CA ARG A 8 -27.30 -7.92 51.38
C ARG A 8 -27.68 -7.13 50.13
N GLU A 9 -26.75 -7.05 49.18
CA GLU A 9 -26.85 -6.40 47.89
C GLU A 9 -27.54 -7.29 46.84
N GLY A 10 -27.96 -8.49 47.21
CA GLY A 10 -28.60 -9.45 46.28
C GLY A 10 -27.61 -10.19 45.37
N GLN A 11 -26.30 -10.07 45.62
CA GLN A 11 -25.27 -10.77 44.85
C GLN A 11 -25.00 -12.16 45.41
N VAL A 12 -24.65 -13.11 44.53
CA VAL A 12 -24.19 -14.45 44.89
C VAL A 12 -22.73 -14.58 44.48
N THR A 13 -21.86 -14.90 45.44
CA THR A 13 -20.43 -15.13 45.16
C THR A 13 -20.21 -16.59 44.81
N LEU A 14 -19.71 -16.86 43.60
CA LEU A 14 -19.31 -18.20 43.17
C LEU A 14 -17.96 -18.56 43.78
N GLY A 15 -17.85 -19.77 44.33
CA GLY A 15 -16.58 -20.32 44.81
C GLY A 15 -15.63 -20.68 43.67
N SER A 16 -14.34 -20.83 43.98
CA SER A 16 -13.30 -21.21 43.01
C SER A 16 -13.57 -22.56 42.33
N ASP A 17 -14.25 -23.47 43.02
CA ASP A 17 -14.69 -24.76 42.51
C ASP A 17 -15.74 -24.61 41.39
N LEU A 18 -16.71 -23.71 41.57
CA LEU A 18 -17.72 -23.39 40.57
C LEU A 18 -17.14 -22.63 39.38
N PHE A 19 -16.17 -21.74 39.60
CA PHE A 19 -15.40 -21.11 38.52
C PHE A 19 -14.73 -22.16 37.62
N GLN A 20 -14.04 -23.13 38.22
CA GLN A 20 -13.39 -24.23 37.48
C GLN A 20 -14.41 -25.13 36.78
N HIS A 21 -15.54 -25.42 37.43
CA HIS A 21 -16.59 -26.26 36.85
C HIS A 21 -17.25 -25.59 35.63
N LEU A 22 -17.50 -24.28 35.71
CA LEU A 22 -18.03 -23.49 34.59
C LEU A 22 -16.95 -23.17 33.54
N GLY A 23 -15.67 -23.31 33.88
CA GLY A 23 -14.54 -22.99 33.00
C GLY A 23 -14.38 -21.48 32.76
N ILE A 24 -14.76 -20.65 33.71
CA ILE A 24 -14.76 -19.18 33.59
C ILE A 24 -13.77 -18.52 34.57
N GLN A 25 -13.27 -17.34 34.21
CA GLN A 25 -12.35 -16.53 35.01
C GLN A 25 -13.02 -15.28 35.60
N PRO A 26 -12.47 -14.68 36.68
CA PRO A 26 -12.95 -13.39 37.18
C PRO A 26 -12.95 -12.32 36.07
N GLY A 27 -14.09 -11.66 35.88
CA GLY A 27 -14.29 -10.67 34.81
C GLY A 27 -14.98 -11.22 33.54
N GLU A 28 -15.20 -12.53 33.46
CA GLU A 28 -16.00 -13.14 32.38
C GLU A 28 -17.50 -13.15 32.71
N THR A 29 -18.32 -13.17 31.66
CA THR A 29 -19.79 -13.11 31.76
C THR A 29 -20.38 -14.52 31.84
N ILE A 30 -21.50 -14.65 32.56
CA ILE A 30 -22.28 -15.89 32.70
C ILE A 30 -23.68 -15.61 32.14
N GLU A 31 -24.22 -16.56 31.37
CA GLU A 31 -25.62 -16.56 30.94
C GLU A 31 -26.50 -17.22 32.01
N VAL A 32 -27.65 -16.60 32.29
CA VAL A 32 -28.58 -17.05 33.32
C VAL A 32 -29.94 -17.33 32.69
N ASP A 33 -30.29 -18.61 32.60
CA ASP A 33 -31.60 -19.05 32.12
C ASP A 33 -32.54 -19.28 33.31
N LYS A 34 -33.73 -18.66 33.27
CA LYS A 34 -34.77 -18.90 34.28
C LYS A 34 -35.57 -20.13 33.89
N LEU A 35 -35.57 -21.12 34.76
CA LEU A 35 -36.33 -22.35 34.59
C LEU A 35 -37.61 -22.33 35.46
N PRO A 36 -38.63 -23.12 35.10
CA PRO A 36 -39.77 -23.37 35.98
C PRO A 36 -39.34 -23.90 37.36
N ASP A 37 -40.24 -23.77 38.33
CA ASP A 37 -40.04 -24.20 39.73
C ASP A 37 -39.01 -23.35 40.52
N GLY A 38 -38.76 -22.12 40.08
CA GLY A 38 -37.84 -21.20 40.78
C GLY A 38 -36.37 -21.57 40.62
N ARG A 39 -36.01 -22.29 39.54
CA ARG A 39 -34.65 -22.73 39.26
C ARG A 39 -33.95 -21.77 38.29
N LEU A 40 -32.63 -21.71 38.42
CA LEU A 40 -31.75 -21.00 37.49
C LEU A 40 -30.73 -21.99 36.92
N GLU A 41 -30.48 -21.90 35.62
CA GLU A 41 -29.36 -22.56 34.98
C GLU A 41 -28.29 -21.51 34.67
N LEU A 42 -27.05 -21.80 35.06
CA LEU A 42 -25.89 -20.93 34.82
C LEU A 42 -25.00 -21.61 33.79
N LYS A 43 -24.66 -20.88 32.73
CA LYS A 43 -23.73 -21.34 31.70
C LYS A 43 -22.66 -20.28 31.51
N ALA A 44 -21.42 -20.72 31.28
CA ALA A 44 -20.39 -19.81 30.78
C ALA A 44 -20.97 -19.12 29.55
N ALA A 45 -21.03 -17.78 29.56
CA ALA A 45 -21.39 -17.08 28.35
C ALA A 45 -20.34 -17.49 27.32
N ARG A 46 -20.77 -18.03 26.18
CA ARG A 46 -19.86 -18.16 25.04
C ARG A 46 -19.56 -16.74 24.60
N LEU A 47 -18.58 -16.12 25.26
CA LEU A 47 -18.01 -14.86 24.82
C LEU A 47 -17.74 -15.07 23.33
N HIS A 48 -18.34 -14.25 22.49
CA HIS A 48 -17.98 -14.16 21.07
C HIS A 48 -16.58 -13.50 20.97
N HIS A 49 -15.60 -13.95 21.78
CA HIS A 49 -14.20 -13.54 21.70
C HIS A 49 -13.61 -13.88 20.34
N THR A 50 -14.27 -14.78 19.60
CA THR A 50 -14.21 -14.80 18.14
C THR A 50 -15.04 -13.64 17.57
N ARG A 51 -14.48 -12.42 17.55
CA ARG A 51 -14.50 -11.70 16.26
C ARG A 51 -14.00 -12.73 15.27
N SER A 52 -14.88 -13.25 14.40
CA SER A 52 -14.63 -14.49 13.67
C SER A 52 -13.22 -14.44 13.07
N LEU A 53 -12.45 -15.52 13.16
CA LEU A 53 -11.13 -15.57 12.53
C LEU A 53 -11.22 -15.15 11.06
N ALA A 54 -12.33 -15.51 10.40
CA ALA A 54 -12.70 -15.03 9.08
C ALA A 54 -12.77 -13.48 8.95
N ALA A 55 -13.34 -12.76 9.93
CA ALA A 55 -13.35 -11.30 9.92
C ALA A 55 -11.94 -10.70 10.08
N ARG A 56 -11.07 -11.36 10.88
CA ARG A 56 -9.67 -10.93 11.04
C ARG A 56 -8.85 -11.24 9.79
N GLU A 57 -9.04 -12.39 9.18
CA GLU A 57 -8.43 -12.78 7.90
C GLU A 57 -8.86 -11.83 6.78
N ALA A 58 -10.14 -11.47 6.71
CA ALA A 58 -10.66 -10.51 5.75
C ALA A 58 -10.01 -9.13 5.92
N ALA A 59 -9.89 -8.63 7.16
CA ALA A 59 -9.24 -7.35 7.44
C ALA A 59 -7.75 -7.36 7.05
N LEU A 60 -7.04 -8.46 7.32
CA LEU A 60 -5.65 -8.62 6.90
C LEU A 60 -5.51 -8.68 5.38
N ALA A 61 -6.37 -9.45 4.70
CA ALA A 61 -6.38 -9.55 3.24
C ALA A 61 -6.62 -8.18 2.58
N GLN A 62 -7.53 -7.38 3.13
CA GLN A 62 -7.76 -5.99 2.69
C GLN A 62 -6.51 -5.12 2.90
N GLY A 63 -5.87 -5.20 4.06
CA GLY A 63 -4.61 -4.48 4.33
C GLY A 63 -3.51 -4.80 3.31
N TRP A 64 -3.34 -6.07 2.95
CA TRP A 64 -2.39 -6.50 1.93
C TRP A 64 -2.75 -6.02 0.52
N GLN A 65 -4.04 -5.89 0.20
CA GLN A 65 -4.49 -5.31 -1.07
C GLN A 65 -4.16 -3.81 -1.13
N THR A 66 -4.37 -3.07 -0.04
CA THR A 66 -4.02 -1.65 0.03
C THR A 66 -2.53 -1.42 -0.17
N LEU A 67 -1.68 -2.23 0.46
CA LEU A 67 -0.22 -2.13 0.30
C LEU A 67 0.21 -2.41 -1.15
N ARG A 68 -0.36 -3.44 -1.79
CA ARG A 68 -0.09 -3.74 -3.21
C ARG A 68 -0.56 -2.65 -4.15
N ALA A 69 -1.72 -2.04 -3.89
CA ALA A 69 -2.19 -0.90 -4.68
C ALA A 69 -1.21 0.28 -4.59
N ARG A 70 -0.73 0.59 -3.39
CA ARG A 70 0.25 1.67 -3.17
C ARG A 70 1.61 1.37 -3.81
N GLU A 71 2.05 0.11 -3.80
CA GLU A 71 3.24 -0.31 -4.55
C GLU A 71 3.07 -0.06 -6.05
N GLN A 72 1.91 -0.40 -6.62
CA GLN A 72 1.62 -0.16 -8.04
C GLN A 72 1.63 1.34 -8.39
N GLU A 73 1.09 2.20 -7.54
CA GLU A 73 1.14 3.66 -7.74
C GLU A 73 2.59 4.18 -7.79
N VAL A 74 3.45 3.69 -6.90
CA VAL A 74 4.88 4.06 -6.89
C VAL A 74 5.57 3.58 -8.17
N LEU A 75 5.31 2.33 -8.58
CA LEU A 75 5.88 1.78 -9.81
C LEU A 75 5.41 2.54 -11.06
N GLN A 76 4.14 2.94 -11.11
CA GLN A 76 3.61 3.79 -12.19
C GLN A 76 4.31 5.15 -12.21
N THR A 77 4.44 5.79 -11.04
CA THR A 77 5.13 7.09 -10.92
C THR A 77 6.58 7.00 -11.41
N LEU A 78 7.29 5.94 -11.03
CA LEU A 78 8.66 5.69 -11.50
C LEU A 78 8.70 5.47 -13.01
N ALA A 79 7.80 4.66 -13.56
CA ALA A 79 7.72 4.41 -15.00
C ALA A 79 7.47 5.72 -15.78
N GLU A 80 6.58 6.58 -15.30
CA GLU A 80 6.33 7.90 -15.90
C GLU A 80 7.58 8.80 -15.85
N MET A 81 8.29 8.82 -14.72
CA MET A 81 9.53 9.59 -14.58
C MET A 81 10.59 9.11 -15.58
N PHE A 82 10.80 7.79 -15.67
CA PHE A 82 11.74 7.22 -16.64
C PHE A 82 11.36 7.55 -18.08
N ALA A 83 10.07 7.48 -18.44
CA ALA A 83 9.61 7.85 -19.77
C ALA A 83 9.89 9.32 -20.10
N ARG A 84 9.70 10.24 -19.14
CA ARG A 84 10.00 11.67 -19.31
C ARG A 84 11.49 11.91 -19.55
N VAL A 85 12.35 11.28 -18.75
CA VAL A 85 13.81 11.39 -18.90
C VAL A 85 14.24 10.87 -20.28
N HIS A 86 13.75 9.69 -20.66
CA HIS A 86 14.11 9.10 -21.95
C HIS A 86 13.69 9.97 -23.14
N LEU A 87 12.48 10.56 -23.10
CA LEU A 87 12.05 11.50 -24.13
C LEU A 87 12.91 12.77 -24.18
N ALA A 88 13.35 13.27 -23.02
CA ALA A 88 14.23 14.44 -22.96
C ALA A 88 15.61 14.12 -23.57
N GLU A 89 16.16 12.95 -23.29
CA GLU A 89 17.41 12.46 -23.89
C GLU A 89 17.30 12.35 -25.41
N GLN A 90 16.23 11.73 -25.93
CA GLN A 90 15.99 11.64 -27.37
C GLN A 90 15.90 13.01 -28.03
N ARG A 91 15.23 13.98 -27.38
CA ARG A 91 15.15 15.35 -27.88
C ARG A 91 16.52 16.04 -27.89
N ALA A 92 17.36 15.78 -26.90
CA ALA A 92 18.71 16.31 -26.85
C ALA A 92 19.57 15.75 -27.99
N THR A 93 19.54 14.42 -28.22
CA THR A 93 20.28 13.79 -29.32
C THR A 93 19.80 14.29 -30.68
N ASP A 94 18.49 14.45 -30.88
CA ASP A 94 17.92 15.01 -32.10
C ASP A 94 18.34 16.47 -32.33
N ALA A 95 18.37 17.27 -31.27
CA ALA A 95 18.82 18.66 -31.35
C ALA A 95 20.31 18.76 -31.73
N GLU A 96 21.15 17.89 -31.18
CA GLU A 96 22.56 17.79 -31.56
C GLU A 96 22.72 17.36 -33.02
N ALA A 97 21.98 16.34 -33.46
CA ALA A 97 21.99 15.90 -34.86
C ALA A 97 21.51 17.01 -35.83
N ARG A 98 20.57 17.85 -35.41
CA ARG A 98 20.16 19.04 -36.19
C ARG A 98 21.28 20.08 -36.25
N LYS A 99 21.93 20.40 -35.13
CA LYS A 99 23.08 21.33 -35.10
C LYS A 99 24.21 20.84 -36.00
N GLN A 100 24.60 19.57 -35.91
CA GLN A 100 25.67 18.99 -36.74
C GLN A 100 25.35 19.08 -38.24
N ARG A 101 24.11 18.80 -38.64
CA ARG A 101 23.67 18.96 -40.04
C ARG A 101 23.74 20.41 -40.52
N ALA A 102 23.31 21.36 -39.68
CA ALA A 102 23.40 22.79 -39.99
C ALA A 102 24.86 23.24 -40.15
N TYR A 103 25.73 22.92 -39.19
CA TYR A 103 27.16 23.24 -39.24
C TYR A 103 27.85 22.62 -40.47
N GLY A 104 27.56 21.36 -40.80
CA GLY A 104 28.08 20.72 -42.01
C GLY A 104 27.64 21.41 -43.31
N GLY A 105 26.44 22.02 -43.33
CA GLY A 105 25.97 22.86 -44.43
C GLY A 105 26.76 24.16 -44.58
N PHE A 106 27.02 24.85 -43.48
CA PHE A 106 27.81 26.08 -43.46
C PHE A 106 29.26 25.84 -43.89
N GLU A 107 29.89 24.76 -43.45
CA GLU A 107 31.25 24.38 -43.87
C GLU A 107 31.33 24.10 -45.38
N ARG A 108 30.31 23.45 -45.96
CA ARG A 108 30.22 23.25 -47.42
C ARG A 108 30.10 24.58 -48.17
N LEU A 109 29.24 25.48 -47.70
CA LEU A 109 29.05 26.79 -48.32
C LEU A 109 30.33 27.64 -48.26
N ARG A 110 30.99 27.67 -47.10
CA ARG A 110 32.26 28.38 -46.89
C ARG A 110 33.36 27.87 -47.83
N ARG A 111 33.50 26.55 -47.96
CA ARG A 111 34.48 25.94 -48.89
C ARG A 111 34.18 26.28 -50.35
N LYS A 112 32.90 26.34 -50.74
CA LYS A 112 32.49 26.75 -52.09
C LYS A 112 32.89 28.21 -52.36
N GLN A 113 32.56 29.11 -51.43
CA GLN A 113 32.88 30.54 -51.55
C GLN A 113 34.40 30.78 -51.61
N GLN A 114 35.19 30.06 -50.81
CA GLN A 114 36.66 30.14 -50.85
C GLN A 114 37.23 29.67 -52.20
N ARG A 115 36.65 28.61 -52.80
CA ARG A 115 37.06 28.13 -54.13
C ARG A 115 36.77 29.17 -55.20
N GLU A 116 35.58 29.77 -55.17
CA GLU A 116 35.19 30.85 -56.09
C GLU A 116 36.11 32.07 -55.95
N GLN A 117 36.41 32.49 -54.73
CA GLN A 117 37.37 33.58 -54.47
C GLN A 117 38.76 33.28 -55.03
N ASN A 118 39.28 32.07 -54.79
CA ASN A 118 40.59 31.66 -55.31
C ASN A 118 40.61 31.58 -56.84
N GLN A 119 39.50 31.16 -57.46
CA GLN A 119 39.38 31.09 -58.91
C GLN A 119 39.34 32.48 -59.54
N ASN A 120 38.57 33.40 -58.97
CA ASN A 120 38.53 34.80 -59.40
C ASN A 120 39.89 35.50 -59.22
N ALA A 121 40.58 35.24 -58.11
CA ALA A 121 41.91 35.80 -57.86
C ALA A 121 42.95 35.31 -58.88
N ARG A 122 42.83 34.06 -59.37
CA ARG A 122 43.68 33.53 -60.45
C ARG A 122 43.39 34.18 -61.79
N LEU A 123 42.12 34.38 -62.13
CA LEU A 123 41.71 35.06 -63.38
C LEU A 123 42.11 36.53 -63.44
N LEU A 124 42.34 37.18 -62.29
CA LEU A 124 42.80 38.56 -62.19
C LEU A 124 44.33 38.70 -62.19
N ALA A 125 45.06 37.58 -62.13
CA ALA A 125 46.52 37.53 -62.09
C ALA A 125 47.18 37.12 -63.42
N ASP A 126 46.38 36.65 -64.39
CA ASP A 126 46.73 36.43 -65.80
C ASP A 126 46.28 37.63 -66.66
#